data_AF-A0A0F7KJG3-F1
#
_entry.id   AF-A0A0F7KJG3-F1
#
_cell.length_a   1.000
_cell.length_b   1.000
_cell.length_c   1.000
_cell.angle_alpha   90.00
_cell.angle_beta   90.00
_cell.angle_gamma   90.00
#
_symmetry.space_group_name_H-M   'P 1'
#
loop_
_entity.id
_entity.type
_entity.pdbx_description
1 polymer ?
#
loop_
_entity_poly.entity_id
_entity_poly.type
_entity_poly.pdbx_seq_one_letter_code
_entity_poly.pdbx_strand_id
1 'polypeptide(L)'
;MHQNKKIIPISAIQKQGCQCVCMDGEVSAICSSTLDVPPICSPRICPVMPLSVEPIQSLRISPIGTSNCVQKQIYDDNLYRYKWQEVCY
;
A
#
# COMPACT_ATOMS: atom_id res chain seq x y z
N MET A 1 7.74 20.53 -2.13
CA MET A 1 8.48 19.26 -1.97
C MET A 1 7.48 18.13 -2.18
N HIS A 2 7.47 17.52 -3.37
CA HIS A 2 6.57 16.42 -3.67
C HIS A 2 7.12 15.16 -2.99
N GLN A 3 6.54 14.77 -1.85
CA GLN A 3 6.89 13.49 -1.22
C GLN A 3 6.27 12.38 -2.07
N ASN A 4 7.09 11.43 -2.54
CA ASN A 4 6.63 10.20 -3.21
C ASN A 4 5.82 9.37 -2.19
N LYS A 5 4.51 9.61 -2.10
CA LYS A 5 3.62 8.96 -1.13
C LYS A 5 3.12 7.63 -1.71
N LYS A 6 3.11 6.59 -0.87
CA LYS A 6 2.54 5.28 -1.20
C LYS A 6 1.02 5.35 -1.17
N ILE A 7 0.37 5.19 -2.31
CA ILE A 7 -1.09 5.34 -2.44
C ILE A 7 -1.72 4.02 -2.87
N ILE A 8 -2.75 3.58 -2.17
CA ILE A 8 -3.54 2.43 -2.61
C ILE A 8 -4.79 2.97 -3.34
N PRO A 9 -5.01 2.58 -4.62
CA PRO A 9 -6.21 2.98 -5.34
C PRO A 9 -7.42 2.37 -4.63
N ILE A 10 -8.50 3.15 -4.55
CA ILE A 10 -9.71 2.80 -3.80
C ILE A 10 -10.45 1.65 -4.50
N SER A 11 -9.97 0.43 -4.35
CA SER A 11 -10.72 -0.78 -4.70
C SER A 11 -11.35 -1.33 -3.42
N ALA A 12 -12.64 -0.99 -3.25
CA ALA A 12 -13.62 -1.49 -2.27
C ALA A 12 -13.15 -1.71 -0.81
N ILE A 13 -13.62 -0.80 0.06
CA ILE A 13 -13.57 -0.86 1.53
C ILE A 13 -12.15 -0.68 2.12
N GLN A 14 -11.52 0.47 1.83
CA GLN A 14 -10.41 0.98 2.66
C GLN A 14 -10.88 2.22 3.43
N LYS A 15 -10.47 2.31 4.70
CA LYS A 15 -10.63 3.50 5.53
C LYS A 15 -9.97 4.68 4.81
N GLN A 16 -10.68 5.81 4.72
CA GLN A 16 -10.15 7.04 4.14
C GLN A 16 -8.96 7.57 4.97
N GLY A 17 -7.95 8.14 4.30
CA GLY A 17 -6.74 8.69 4.91
C GLY A 17 -5.52 7.78 4.81
N CYS A 18 -4.54 8.01 5.69
CA CYS A 18 -3.32 7.21 5.75
C CYS A 18 -3.31 6.22 6.92
N GLN A 19 -2.69 5.04 6.71
CA GLN A 19 -2.57 3.98 7.70
C GLN A 19 -1.18 3.35 7.68
N CYS A 20 -0.72 2.92 8.85
CA CYS A 20 0.52 2.17 8.98
C CYS A 20 0.24 0.67 8.85
N VAL A 21 0.71 0.06 7.77
CA VAL A 21 0.53 -1.37 7.46
C VAL A 21 1.87 -2.07 7.37
N CYS A 22 1.85 -3.40 7.35
CA CYS A 22 2.99 -4.19 6.89
C CYS A 22 2.92 -4.33 5.37
N MET A 23 3.92 -3.80 4.67
CA MET A 23 4.09 -3.86 3.23
C MET A 23 5.41 -4.55 2.91
N ASP A 24 5.36 -5.63 2.15
CA ASP A 24 6.52 -6.46 1.81
C ASP A 24 7.36 -6.90 3.04
N GLY A 25 6.71 -7.12 4.19
CA GLY A 25 7.38 -7.47 5.44
C GLY A 25 7.95 -6.28 6.24
N GLU A 26 7.74 -5.04 5.81
CA GLU A 26 8.19 -3.84 6.51
C GLU A 26 7.03 -2.92 6.88
N VAL A 27 7.14 -2.22 8.01
CA VAL A 27 6.13 -1.24 8.43
C VAL A 27 6.22 0.00 7.54
N SER A 28 5.11 0.38 6.91
CA SER A 28 5.04 1.55 6.03
C SER A 28 3.70 2.26 6.15
N ALA A 29 3.72 3.58 5.98
CA ALA A 29 2.51 4.38 5.80
C ALA A 29 2.01 4.23 4.35
N ILE A 30 0.73 3.93 4.19
CA ILE A 30 -0.01 3.94 2.92
C ILE A 30 -1.15 4.94 3.03
N CYS A 31 -1.52 5.60 1.93
CA CYS A 31 -2.54 6.63 1.91
C CYS A 31 -3.58 6.37 0.82
N SER A 32 -4.78 6.93 0.97
CA SER A 32 -5.81 6.90 -0.08
C SER A 32 -5.62 7.98 -1.15
N SER A 33 -4.91 9.05 -0.83
CA SER A 33 -4.70 10.22 -1.70
C SER A 33 -3.31 10.82 -1.54
N THR A 34 -2.84 11.49 -2.60
CA THR A 34 -1.62 12.33 -2.57
C THR A 34 -1.75 13.51 -1.61
N LEU A 35 -2.98 13.91 -1.29
CA LEU A 35 -3.28 15.02 -0.37
C LEU A 35 -3.17 14.62 1.11
N ASP A 36 -3.27 13.33 1.43
CA ASP A 36 -3.26 12.85 2.80
C ASP A 36 -1.85 12.95 3.42
N VAL A 37 -1.74 13.32 4.69
CA VAL A 37 -0.44 13.40 5.38
C VAL A 37 -0.10 12.04 6.00
N PRO A 38 1.02 11.40 5.60
CA PRO A 38 1.40 10.11 6.17
C PRO A 38 1.78 10.26 7.65
N PRO A 39 1.25 9.41 8.55
CA PRO A 39 1.64 9.41 9.95
C PRO A 39 3.04 8.79 10.13
N ILE A 40 3.66 9.07 11.28
CA ILE A 40 4.84 8.32 11.73
C ILE A 40 4.38 6.96 12.21
N CYS A 41 4.93 5.89 11.65
CA CYS A 41 4.59 4.52 12.04
C CYS A 41 5.48 4.02 13.16
N SER A 42 4.88 3.62 14.29
CA SER A 42 5.60 2.97 15.38
C SER A 42 6.28 1.68 14.90
N PRO A 43 7.54 1.43 15.27
CA PRO A 43 8.23 0.18 14.94
C PRO A 43 7.46 -1.02 15.49
N ARG A 44 7.24 -2.03 14.66
CA ARG A 44 6.68 -3.32 15.05
C ARG A 44 7.21 -4.42 14.14
N ILE A 45 7.13 -5.65 14.62
CA ILE A 45 7.50 -6.82 13.82
C ILE A 45 6.34 -7.12 12.86
N CYS A 46 6.66 -7.20 11.57
CA CYS A 46 5.72 -7.66 10.56
C CYS A 46 5.76 -9.19 10.44
N PRO A 47 4.62 -9.85 10.16
CA PRO A 47 4.58 -11.27 9.87
C PRO A 47 5.49 -11.64 8.69
N VAL A 48 6.05 -12.84 8.71
CA VAL A 48 6.92 -13.32 7.63
C VAL A 48 6.12 -13.36 6.33
N MET A 49 6.65 -12.70 5.30
CA MET A 49 6.03 -12.67 3.99
C MET A 49 6.19 -14.03 3.30
N PRO A 50 5.11 -14.63 2.75
CA PRO A 50 5.23 -15.88 2.00
C PRO A 50 5.97 -15.64 0.68
N LEU A 51 6.67 -16.67 0.20
CA LEU A 51 7.07 -16.70 -1.21
C LEU A 51 5.81 -16.77 -2.07
N SER A 52 5.56 -15.71 -2.84
CA SER A 52 4.40 -15.55 -3.70
C SER A 52 4.82 -14.89 -5.01
N VAL A 53 4.24 -15.33 -6.11
CA VAL A 53 4.52 -14.75 -7.44
C VAL A 53 3.71 -13.47 -7.58
N GLU A 54 4.38 -12.40 -8.03
CA GLU A 54 3.74 -11.11 -8.32
C GLU A 54 2.68 -11.28 -9.43
N PRO A 55 1.44 -10.78 -9.23
CA PRO A 55 0.42 -10.81 -10.26
C PRO A 55 0.81 -9.95 -11.46
N ILE A 56 0.40 -10.37 -12.65
CA ILE A 56 0.56 -9.57 -13.86
C ILE A 56 -0.24 -8.27 -13.69
N GLN A 57 0.44 -7.14 -13.76
CA GLN A 57 -0.18 -5.84 -13.60
C GLN A 57 -1.05 -5.52 -14.82
N SER A 58 -2.37 -5.40 -14.60
CA SER A 58 -3.29 -4.95 -15.64
C SER A 58 -3.02 -3.48 -15.95
N LEU A 59 -3.01 -3.09 -17.24
CA LEU A 59 -2.97 -1.67 -17.63
C LEU A 59 -4.19 -0.94 -17.07
N ARG A 60 -3.99 -0.15 -16.01
CA ARG A 60 -5.00 0.77 -15.47
C ARG A 60 -4.48 2.19 -15.51
N ILE A 61 -5.40 3.13 -15.71
CA ILE A 61 -5.08 4.56 -15.65
C ILE A 61 -4.74 4.87 -14.19
N SER A 62 -3.51 5.30 -13.94
CA SER A 62 -3.06 5.70 -12.61
C SER A 62 -3.94 6.84 -12.07
N PRO A 63 -4.25 6.87 -10.76
CA PRO A 63 -4.91 8.01 -10.13
C PRO A 63 -4.18 9.32 -10.46
N ILE A 64 -4.95 10.40 -10.66
CA ILE A 64 -4.41 11.73 -10.97
C ILE A 64 -3.38 12.13 -9.91
N GLY A 65 -2.17 12.50 -10.35
CA GLY A 65 -1.07 12.89 -9.47
C GLY A 65 -0.18 11.73 -9.00
N THR A 66 -0.39 10.50 -9.49
CA THR A 66 0.54 9.38 -9.30
C THR A 66 1.23 9.04 -10.62
N SER A 67 2.52 8.68 -10.53
CA SER A 67 3.38 8.52 -11.71
C SER A 67 3.63 7.05 -12.07
N ASN A 68 3.65 6.18 -11.06
CA ASN A 68 4.02 4.79 -11.19
C ASN A 68 3.25 3.96 -10.17
N CYS A 69 2.66 2.85 -10.60
CA CYS A 69 2.00 1.88 -9.73
C CYS A 69 2.68 0.53 -9.87
N VAL A 70 2.88 -0.17 -8.75
CA VAL A 70 3.53 -1.49 -8.70
C VAL A 70 2.74 -2.41 -7.77
N GLN A 71 2.85 -3.73 -7.91
CA GLN A 71 2.23 -4.64 -6.97
C GLN A 71 3.07 -4.74 -5.69
N LYS A 72 2.37 -4.78 -4.55
CA LYS A 72 2.94 -4.92 -3.22
C LYS A 72 2.14 -5.89 -2.39
N GLN A 73 2.81 -6.64 -1.52
CA GLN A 73 2.14 -7.49 -0.55
C GLN A 73 1.80 -6.69 0.69
N ILE A 74 0.51 -6.41 0.90
CA ILE A 74 0.01 -5.70 2.08
C ILE A 74 -0.63 -6.71 3.02
N TYR A 75 -0.20 -6.69 4.29
CA TYR A 75 -0.78 -7.55 5.31
C TYR A 75 -2.20 -7.06 5.68
N ASP A 76 -3.16 -7.98 5.63
CA ASP A 76 -4.52 -7.76 6.10
C ASP A 76 -4.65 -8.36 7.50
N ASP A 77 -4.66 -7.49 8.52
CA ASP A 77 -4.78 -7.89 9.93
C ASP A 77 -6.10 -8.63 10.24
N ASN A 78 -7.15 -8.47 9.42
CA ASN A 78 -8.42 -9.18 9.66
C ASN A 78 -8.38 -10.62 9.16
N LEU A 79 -7.62 -10.87 8.09
CA LEU A 79 -7.49 -12.19 7.47
C LEU A 79 -6.16 -12.87 7.79
N TYR A 80 -5.32 -12.21 8.58
CA TYR A 80 -3.99 -12.66 9.00
C TYR A 80 -3.09 -13.12 7.84
N ARG A 81 -3.19 -12.46 6.68
CA ARG A 81 -2.43 -12.83 5.47
C ARG A 81 -2.06 -11.64 4.62
N TYR A 82 -0.97 -11.80 3.87
CA TYR A 82 -0.60 -10.86 2.81
C TYR A 82 -1.53 -10.99 1.60
N LYS A 83 -1.86 -9.85 1.02
CA LYS A 83 -2.58 -9.73 -0.25
C LYS A 83 -1.82 -8.83 -1.20
N TRP A 84 -1.83 -9.21 -2.47
CA TRP A 84 -1.37 -8.34 -3.53
C TRP A 84 -2.31 -7.14 -3.68
N GLN A 85 -1.74 -5.95 -3.58
CA GLN A 85 -2.42 -4.70 -3.83
C GLN A 85 -1.52 -3.81 -4.67
N GLU A 86 -2.14 -3.02 -5.52
CA GLU A 86 -1.47 -2.00 -6.30
C GLU A 86 -1.12 -0.82 -5.39
N VAL A 87 0.14 -0.38 -5.42
CA VAL A 87 0.61 0.81 -4.68
C VAL A 87 1.25 1.76 -5.67
N CYS A 88 0.76 3.00 -5.67
CA CYS A 88 1.19 4.07 -6.54
C CYS A 88 2.08 5.09 -5.80
N TYR A 89 2.92 5.83 -6.54
CA TYR A 89 3.89 6.81 -6.03
C TYR A 89 3.82 8.15 -6.77
#